data_AF-A0A8R7QRV9-F1
#
_entry.id   AF-A0A8R7QRV9-F1
#
_cell.length_a   1.000
_cell.length_b   1.000
_cell.length_c   1.000
_cell.angle_alpha   90.00
_cell.angle_beta   90.00
_cell.angle_gamma   90.00
#
_symmetry.space_group_name_H-M   'P 1'
#
loop_
_entity.id
_entity.type
_entity.pdbx_description
1 polymer ?
#
loop_
_entity_poly.entity_id
_entity_poly.type
_entity_poly.pdbx_seq_one_letter_code
_entity_poly.pdbx_strand_id
1 'polypeptide(L)'
;MPPPLKNRSHAPAKAGQSRPPPRQPGRRMASRDGGERAAFFARREAATVLRRVLRGDASKRSGGSIKSLVFSPSVRNKRATFALVCQTLKYLPILKEVLASSGVFSSKWKKQEELVYVTAYDILFGQEIAVSGSVEEYIMLHKDTFRTALQKICVKRKVSNVEDLLSEKTTVKPKPRFVRVNTLKTTTGSVIEVLSKMHKVDKDDMVPDMLVLPPGTDMHKHPLVTDGKVFLQGKASCMVAAALSPKPGWKGTKQSILLHS
;
A
#
# COMPACT_ATOMS: atom_id res chain seq x y z
N MET A 1 25.53 7.80 82.42
CA MET A 1 26.90 8.36 82.31
C MET A 1 27.89 7.21 82.31
N PRO A 2 28.98 7.30 81.53
CA PRO A 2 29.14 6.72 80.18
C PRO A 2 29.26 5.17 80.18
N PRO A 3 29.01 4.47 79.05
CA PRO A 3 29.55 3.13 78.87
C PRO A 3 30.88 3.14 78.09
N PRO A 4 31.80 2.22 78.41
CA PRO A 4 33.13 2.15 77.81
C PRO A 4 33.14 1.38 76.47
N LEU A 5 34.06 1.77 75.60
CA LEU A 5 34.43 1.07 74.38
C LEU A 5 35.29 -0.16 74.71
N LYS A 6 34.91 -1.35 74.22
CA LYS A 6 35.85 -2.46 74.04
C LYS A 6 35.50 -3.36 72.85
N ASN A 7 36.35 -3.23 71.84
CA ASN A 7 36.90 -4.19 70.88
C ASN A 7 36.09 -5.42 70.40
N ARG A 8 35.86 -5.37 69.08
CA ARG A 8 35.98 -6.42 68.04
C ARG A 8 36.33 -7.85 68.51
N SER A 9 35.44 -8.77 68.13
CA SER A 9 35.75 -10.17 67.84
C SER A 9 35.01 -10.62 66.56
N HIS A 10 35.76 -11.26 65.67
CA HIS A 10 35.33 -11.90 64.41
C HIS A 10 34.46 -13.14 64.71
N ALA A 11 33.30 -13.36 64.08
CA ALA A 11 33.02 -14.11 62.84
C ALA A 11 31.57 -14.72 62.97
N PRO A 12 30.94 -15.38 61.96
CA PRO A 12 31.24 -15.50 60.54
C PRO A 12 30.11 -14.99 59.61
N ALA A 13 30.46 -14.81 58.33
CA ALA A 13 29.56 -14.40 57.26
C ALA A 13 28.54 -15.50 56.90
N LYS A 14 27.25 -15.17 56.90
CA LYS A 14 26.20 -16.00 56.29
C LYS A 14 25.97 -15.57 54.83
N ALA A 15 26.31 -16.51 53.94
CA ALA A 15 25.75 -16.82 52.63
C ALA A 15 24.82 -15.80 51.93
N GLY A 16 25.33 -15.27 50.82
CA GLY A 16 24.71 -15.47 49.50
C GLY A 16 23.29 -14.98 49.27
N GLN A 17 23.14 -13.69 48.95
CA GLN A 17 22.09 -13.22 48.04
C GLN A 17 22.75 -12.48 46.88
N SER A 18 22.87 -13.17 45.74
CA SER A 18 23.27 -12.57 44.47
C SER A 18 22.22 -11.55 44.04
N ARG A 19 22.59 -10.27 43.99
CA ARG A 19 21.81 -9.23 43.30
C ARG A 19 21.53 -9.67 41.85
N PRO A 20 20.32 -9.46 41.32
CA PRO A 20 20.08 -9.67 39.90
C PRO A 20 20.97 -8.71 39.09
N PRO A 21 21.49 -9.14 37.92
CA PRO A 21 22.38 -8.31 37.13
C PRO A 21 21.66 -7.04 36.67
N PRO A 22 22.37 -5.90 36.55
CA PRO A 22 21.80 -4.67 36.04
C PRO A 22 21.22 -4.92 34.65
N ARG A 23 19.99 -4.44 34.41
CA ARG A 23 19.32 -4.48 33.11
C ARG A 23 20.27 -3.89 32.05
N GLN A 24 20.71 -4.74 31.13
CA GLN A 24 21.54 -4.29 30.01
C GLN A 24 20.76 -3.20 29.24
N PRO A 25 21.36 -2.03 28.97
CA PRO A 25 20.76 -1.05 28.09
C PRO A 25 20.57 -1.70 26.72
N GLY A 26 19.34 -1.62 26.20
CA GLY A 26 18.94 -2.27 24.96
C GLY A 26 19.97 -2.09 23.85
N ARG A 27 20.30 -3.20 23.18
CA ARG A 27 21.20 -3.25 22.02
C ARG A 27 20.96 -2.04 21.12
N ARG A 28 21.90 -1.10 21.15
CA ARG A 28 21.93 0.09 20.29
C ARG A 28 21.81 -0.36 18.83
N MET A 29 20.84 0.21 18.14
CA MET A 29 20.50 0.01 16.72
C MET A 29 21.60 0.53 15.77
N ALA A 30 22.81 -0.04 15.82
CA ALA A 30 23.98 0.53 15.16
C ALA A 30 24.42 -0.17 13.86
N SER A 31 23.68 -1.17 13.36
CA SER A 31 23.91 -1.69 12.01
C SER A 31 22.59 -2.18 11.42
N ARG A 32 21.96 -1.35 10.59
CA ARG A 32 20.82 -1.74 9.76
C ARG A 32 20.96 -1.03 8.43
N ASP A 33 20.80 -1.80 7.36
CA ASP A 33 20.69 -1.26 6.01
C ASP A 33 19.53 -0.25 5.96
N GLY A 34 19.73 0.85 5.22
CA GLY A 34 18.74 1.93 5.12
C GLY A 34 17.40 1.43 4.58
N GLY A 35 17.44 0.41 3.71
CA GLY A 35 16.26 -0.25 3.15
C GLY A 35 15.39 -0.93 4.19
N GLU A 36 15.98 -1.68 5.13
CA GLU A 36 15.23 -2.39 6.18
C GLU A 36 14.48 -1.43 7.09
N ARG A 37 15.11 -0.32 7.47
CA ARG A 37 14.47 0.72 8.29
C ARG A 37 13.31 1.35 7.53
N ALA A 38 13.50 1.64 6.24
CA ALA A 38 12.44 2.22 5.40
C ALA A 38 11.24 1.28 5.24
N ALA A 39 11.48 -0.03 5.03
CA ALA A 39 10.45 -1.04 4.93
C ALA A 39 9.69 -1.19 6.26
N PHE A 40 10.42 -1.21 7.39
CA PHE A 40 9.83 -1.23 8.71
C PHE A 40 8.82 -0.09 8.88
N PHE A 41 9.22 1.17 8.63
CA PHE A 41 8.31 2.31 8.78
C PHE A 41 7.14 2.25 7.78
N ALA A 42 7.39 1.86 6.53
CA ALA A 42 6.35 1.75 5.51
C ALA A 42 5.23 0.78 5.93
N ARG A 43 5.54 -0.36 6.58
CA ARG A 43 4.50 -1.29 7.10
C ARG A 43 3.59 -0.63 8.14
N ARG A 44 4.14 0.17 9.05
CA ARG A 44 3.37 0.85 10.12
C ARG A 44 2.50 1.97 9.53
N GLU A 45 3.06 2.73 8.60
CA GLU A 45 2.33 3.77 7.87
C GLU A 45 1.18 3.13 7.06
N ALA A 46 1.45 2.05 6.34
CA ALA A 46 0.45 1.31 5.58
C ALA A 46 -0.65 0.73 6.48
N ALA A 47 -0.30 0.15 7.63
CA ALA A 47 -1.29 -0.34 8.60
C ALA A 47 -2.21 0.78 9.12
N THR A 48 -1.65 1.98 9.35
CA THR A 48 -2.42 3.15 9.78
C THR A 48 -3.40 3.63 8.70
N VAL A 49 -2.95 3.67 7.45
CA VAL A 49 -3.81 4.01 6.31
C VAL A 49 -4.88 2.94 6.10
N LEU A 50 -4.49 1.66 6.13
CA LEU A 50 -5.38 0.52 5.95
C LEU A 50 -6.49 0.51 7.01
N ARG A 51 -6.16 0.80 8.28
CA ARG A 51 -7.14 0.97 9.36
C ARG A 51 -8.18 2.04 9.03
N ARG A 52 -7.77 3.20 8.50
CA ARG A 52 -8.70 4.27 8.10
C ARG A 52 -9.58 3.84 6.94
N VAL A 53 -9.02 3.13 5.97
CA VAL A 53 -9.77 2.61 4.81
C VAL A 53 -10.81 1.59 5.25
N LEU A 54 -10.42 0.58 6.01
CA LEU A 54 -11.32 -0.49 6.47
C LEU A 54 -12.39 0.03 7.43
N ARG A 55 -12.05 0.95 8.33
CA ARG A 55 -13.04 1.60 9.22
C ARG A 55 -14.02 2.46 8.41
N GLY A 56 -13.53 3.18 7.40
CA GLY A 56 -14.37 3.99 6.53
C GLY A 56 -15.36 3.15 5.71
N ASP A 57 -14.88 2.01 5.20
CA ASP A 57 -15.70 1.01 4.51
C ASP A 57 -16.79 0.43 5.44
N ALA A 58 -16.39 -0.05 6.64
CA ALA A 58 -17.32 -0.60 7.62
C ALA A 58 -18.38 0.39 8.10
N SER A 59 -18.04 1.68 8.20
CA SER A 59 -18.97 2.75 8.60
C SER A 59 -19.71 3.41 7.43
N LYS A 60 -19.48 2.95 6.18
CA LYS A 60 -19.98 3.59 4.95
C LYS A 60 -19.70 5.10 4.88
N ARG A 61 -18.62 5.56 5.53
CA ARG A 61 -18.18 6.96 5.56
C ARG A 61 -16.71 7.02 5.18
N SER A 62 -16.41 7.51 3.98
CA SER A 62 -15.02 7.61 3.53
C SER A 62 -14.30 8.74 4.26
N GLY A 63 -13.27 8.42 5.04
CA GLY A 63 -12.34 9.41 5.62
C GLY A 63 -11.34 9.99 4.62
N GLY A 64 -11.55 9.77 3.31
CA GLY A 64 -10.66 10.12 2.22
C GLY A 64 -10.36 8.93 1.30
N SER A 65 -9.92 9.21 0.07
CA SER A 65 -9.43 8.17 -0.84
C SER A 65 -8.08 7.62 -0.37
N ILE A 66 -7.72 6.40 -0.77
CA ILE A 66 -6.39 5.81 -0.47
C ILE A 66 -5.27 6.77 -0.90
N LYS A 67 -5.40 7.40 -2.08
CA LYS A 67 -4.44 8.40 -2.57
C LYS A 67 -4.34 9.58 -1.60
N SER A 68 -5.46 10.19 -1.20
CA SER A 68 -5.45 11.31 -0.24
C SER A 68 -4.81 10.93 1.10
N LEU A 69 -5.13 9.74 1.62
CA LEU A 69 -4.61 9.26 2.91
C LEU A 69 -3.10 8.94 2.87
N VAL A 70 -2.58 8.43 1.75
CA VAL A 70 -1.15 8.14 1.63
C VAL A 70 -0.33 9.40 1.35
N PHE A 71 -0.84 10.32 0.53
CA PHE A 71 -0.14 11.54 0.20
C PHE A 71 -0.24 12.65 1.27
N SER A 72 -0.97 12.43 2.37
CA SER A 72 -1.03 13.36 3.51
C SER A 72 0.33 13.56 4.21
N PRO A 73 0.69 14.76 4.72
CA PRO A 73 2.03 15.03 5.29
C PRO A 73 2.54 14.06 6.37
N SER A 74 1.64 13.32 7.01
CA SER A 74 1.93 12.31 8.03
C SER A 74 2.69 11.08 7.53
N VAL A 75 2.58 10.72 6.25
CA VAL A 75 3.27 9.54 5.68
C VAL A 75 4.59 9.98 5.08
N ARG A 76 5.70 9.40 5.53
CA ARG A 76 7.04 9.71 5.02
C ARG A 76 7.32 8.93 3.73
N ASN A 77 7.08 7.63 3.72
CA ASN A 77 7.40 6.78 2.57
C ASN A 77 6.19 6.61 1.64
N LYS A 78 5.87 7.65 0.87
CA LYS A 78 4.68 7.69 0.00
C LYS A 78 4.56 6.49 -0.92
N ARG A 79 5.64 6.19 -1.66
CA ARG A 79 5.63 5.19 -2.72
C ARG A 79 5.48 3.78 -2.14
N ALA A 80 6.28 3.43 -1.13
CA ALA A 80 6.20 2.10 -0.51
C ALA A 80 4.87 1.91 0.21
N THR A 81 4.42 2.91 0.97
CA THR A 81 3.14 2.86 1.69
C THR A 81 1.96 2.73 0.72
N PHE A 82 1.94 3.47 -0.39
CA PHE A 82 0.89 3.35 -1.40
C PHE A 82 0.85 1.95 -2.00
N ALA A 83 2.02 1.41 -2.39
CA ALA A 83 2.11 0.08 -2.96
C ALA A 83 1.63 -1.00 -1.97
N LEU A 84 2.10 -0.96 -0.72
CA LEU A 84 1.71 -1.91 0.32
C LEU A 84 0.21 -1.87 0.61
N VAL A 85 -0.40 -0.69 0.72
CA VAL A 85 -1.84 -0.57 0.98
C VAL A 85 -2.64 -1.15 -0.18
N CYS A 86 -2.32 -0.78 -1.42
CA CYS A 86 -3.03 -1.27 -2.61
C CYS A 86 -2.92 -2.79 -2.76
N GLN A 87 -1.73 -3.35 -2.58
CA GLN A 87 -1.54 -4.80 -2.68
C GLN A 87 -2.19 -5.54 -1.50
N THR A 88 -2.04 -5.04 -0.27
CA THR A 88 -2.69 -5.66 0.90
C THR A 88 -4.21 -5.70 0.71
N LEU A 89 -4.82 -4.62 0.20
CA LEU A 89 -6.25 -4.60 -0.12
C LEU A 89 -6.62 -5.59 -1.21
N LYS A 90 -5.79 -5.74 -2.26
CA LYS A 90 -5.98 -6.72 -3.33
C LYS A 90 -6.03 -8.15 -2.79
N TYR A 91 -5.10 -8.49 -1.90
CA TYR A 91 -4.97 -9.83 -1.31
C TYR A 91 -5.76 -10.00 -0.01
N LEU A 92 -6.42 -8.97 0.49
CA LEU A 92 -7.11 -8.98 1.79
C LEU A 92 -8.09 -10.15 1.97
N PRO A 93 -8.92 -10.52 0.98
CA PRO A 93 -9.82 -11.66 1.13
C PRO A 93 -9.07 -12.99 1.33
N ILE A 94 -7.96 -13.17 0.61
CA ILE A 94 -7.12 -14.37 0.71
C ILE A 94 -6.39 -14.37 2.05
N LEU A 95 -5.82 -13.24 2.46
CA LEU A 95 -5.14 -13.10 3.75
C LEU A 95 -6.08 -13.42 4.92
N LYS A 96 -7.33 -12.94 4.87
CA LYS A 96 -8.36 -13.26 5.87
C LYS A 96 -8.65 -14.76 5.93
N GLU A 97 -8.80 -15.43 4.79
CA GLU A 97 -9.06 -16.87 4.72
C GLU A 97 -7.85 -17.68 5.23
N VAL A 98 -6.63 -17.29 4.87
CA VAL A 98 -5.37 -17.90 5.33
C VAL A 98 -5.21 -17.75 6.85
N LEU A 99 -5.45 -16.56 7.39
CA LEU A 99 -5.37 -16.29 8.84
C LEU A 99 -6.45 -17.02 9.64
N ALA A 100 -7.66 -17.16 9.10
CA ALA A 100 -8.71 -17.95 9.71
C ALA A 100 -8.37 -19.45 9.69
N SER A 101 -7.85 -19.95 8.56
CA SER A 101 -7.51 -21.37 8.38
C SER A 101 -6.28 -21.81 9.16
N SER A 102 -5.37 -20.89 9.48
CA SER A 102 -4.15 -21.21 10.24
C SER A 102 -4.41 -21.41 11.74
N GLY A 103 -5.51 -20.87 12.28
CA GLY A 103 -5.86 -20.99 13.69
C GLY A 103 -4.92 -20.26 14.67
N VAL A 104 -3.90 -19.56 14.18
CA VAL A 104 -2.85 -18.97 15.03
C VAL A 104 -3.25 -17.60 15.60
N PHE A 105 -4.37 -17.02 15.16
CA PHE A 105 -4.70 -15.62 15.42
C PHE A 105 -5.15 -15.32 16.87
N SER A 106 -4.18 -14.97 17.72
CA SER A 106 -4.41 -14.61 19.14
C SER A 106 -5.12 -13.26 19.35
N SER A 107 -5.71 -13.07 20.54
CA SER A 107 -6.34 -11.79 20.95
C SER A 107 -5.40 -10.58 20.93
N LYS A 108 -4.09 -10.80 21.10
CA LYS A 108 -3.07 -9.75 20.97
C LYS A 108 -3.03 -9.22 19.52
N TRP A 109 -3.01 -10.13 18.56
CA TRP A 109 -2.90 -9.81 17.13
C TRP A 109 -4.20 -9.26 16.55
N LYS A 110 -5.36 -9.62 17.12
CA LYS A 110 -6.65 -8.99 16.81
C LYS A 110 -6.65 -7.47 17.00
N LYS A 111 -5.91 -6.93 18.00
CA LYS A 111 -5.81 -5.47 18.21
C LYS A 111 -4.97 -4.75 17.15
N GLN A 112 -4.12 -5.50 16.45
CA GLN A 112 -3.20 -5.01 15.42
C GLN A 112 -3.46 -5.71 14.08
N GLU A 113 -4.74 -6.01 13.81
CA GLU A 113 -5.17 -6.80 12.65
C GLU A 113 -4.66 -6.22 11.33
N GLU A 114 -4.69 -4.90 11.17
CA GLU A 114 -4.25 -4.24 9.94
C GLU A 114 -2.74 -4.33 9.74
N LEU A 115 -1.96 -4.28 10.82
CA LEU A 115 -0.52 -4.49 10.75
C LEU A 115 -0.21 -5.95 10.42
N VAL A 116 -1.00 -6.90 10.94
CA VAL A 116 -0.86 -8.31 10.60
C VAL A 116 -1.14 -8.54 9.12
N TYR A 117 -2.19 -7.94 8.53
CA TYR A 117 -2.46 -8.09 7.10
C TYR A 117 -1.34 -7.53 6.23
N VAL A 118 -0.87 -6.32 6.53
CA VAL A 118 0.22 -5.69 5.76
C VAL A 118 1.51 -6.52 5.86
N THR A 119 1.86 -6.96 7.06
CA THR A 119 3.07 -7.75 7.27
C THR A 119 2.96 -9.16 6.70
N ALA A 120 1.80 -9.80 6.79
CA ALA A 120 1.54 -11.09 6.16
C ALA A 120 1.64 -10.99 4.64
N TYR A 121 1.08 -9.94 4.03
CA TYR A 121 1.28 -9.69 2.60
C TYR A 121 2.75 -9.56 2.25
N ASP A 122 3.48 -8.69 2.95
CA ASP A 122 4.88 -8.38 2.64
C ASP A 122 5.82 -9.58 2.83
N ILE A 123 5.55 -10.46 3.80
CA ILE A 123 6.37 -11.66 4.06
C ILE A 123 5.99 -12.82 3.14
N LEU A 124 4.71 -12.99 2.81
CA LEU A 124 4.25 -14.12 1.99
C LEU A 124 4.42 -13.87 0.49
N PHE A 125 4.26 -12.62 0.06
CA PHE A 125 4.26 -12.23 -1.36
C PHE A 125 5.30 -11.16 -1.72
N GLY A 126 5.90 -10.50 -0.73
CA GLY A 126 6.94 -9.50 -0.96
C GLY A 126 8.35 -10.11 -1.03
N GLN A 127 9.34 -9.23 -1.12
CA GLN A 127 10.74 -9.62 -0.97
C GLN A 127 10.99 -9.89 0.52
N GLU A 128 11.65 -11.00 0.86
CA GLU A 128 11.91 -11.46 2.23
C GLU A 128 12.88 -10.52 2.99
N ILE A 129 12.52 -9.25 3.13
CA ILE A 129 13.29 -8.20 3.79
C ILE A 129 13.29 -8.47 5.30
N ALA A 130 14.40 -8.13 5.93
CA ALA A 130 14.65 -8.34 7.36
C ALA A 130 13.42 -8.10 8.25
N VAL A 131 13.23 -9.10 9.11
CA VAL A 131 12.07 -9.32 9.95
C VAL A 131 12.37 -8.64 11.28
N SER A 132 11.99 -7.37 11.40
CA SER A 132 12.18 -6.62 12.63
C SER A 132 10.83 -6.25 13.23
N GLY A 133 10.54 -6.80 14.42
CA GLY A 133 9.37 -6.43 15.20
C GLY A 133 8.54 -7.65 15.60
N SER A 134 7.77 -7.50 16.67
CA SER A 134 7.01 -8.62 17.24
C SER A 134 5.97 -9.23 16.30
N VAL A 135 5.38 -8.43 15.39
CA VAL A 135 4.43 -8.94 14.38
C VAL A 135 5.18 -9.69 13.28
N GLU A 136 6.28 -9.13 12.78
CA GLU A 136 7.13 -9.77 11.79
C GLU A 136 7.68 -11.11 12.27
N GLU A 137 8.26 -11.15 13.48
CA GLU A 137 8.78 -12.35 14.12
C GLU A 137 7.68 -13.42 14.26
N TYR A 138 6.49 -13.01 14.68
CA TYR A 138 5.35 -13.91 14.82
C TYR A 138 4.88 -14.48 13.49
N ILE A 139 4.81 -13.68 12.42
CA ILE A 139 4.41 -14.14 11.09
C ILE A 139 5.48 -15.06 10.49
N MET A 140 6.76 -14.76 10.69
CA MET A 140 7.86 -15.63 10.25
C MET A 140 7.85 -16.98 10.98
N LEU A 141 7.60 -16.98 12.28
CA LEU A 141 7.52 -18.21 13.07
C LEU A 141 6.44 -19.17 12.54
N HIS A 142 5.35 -18.64 11.97
CA HIS A 142 4.24 -19.44 11.44
C HIS A 142 4.17 -19.43 9.90
N LYS A 143 5.27 -19.05 9.23
CA LYS A 143 5.32 -18.88 7.77
C LYS A 143 4.92 -20.16 7.02
N ASP A 144 5.42 -21.31 7.48
CA ASP A 144 5.12 -22.60 6.85
C ASP A 144 3.65 -23.00 7.01
N THR A 145 3.05 -22.68 8.16
CA THR A 145 1.61 -22.86 8.39
C THR A 145 0.78 -22.00 7.43
N PHE A 146 1.17 -20.73 7.23
CA PHE A 146 0.49 -19.85 6.27
C PHE A 146 0.66 -20.31 4.82
N ARG A 147 1.85 -20.78 4.43
CA ARG A 147 2.10 -21.34 3.09
C ARG A 147 1.27 -22.60 2.85
N THR A 148 1.19 -23.49 3.84
CA THR A 148 0.37 -24.70 3.78
C THR A 148 -1.12 -24.36 3.67
N ALA A 149 -1.60 -23.38 4.45
CA ALA A 149 -2.99 -22.90 4.34
C ALA A 149 -3.28 -22.30 2.96
N LEU A 150 -2.34 -21.53 2.40
CA LEU A 150 -2.46 -20.97 1.06
C LEU A 150 -2.52 -22.06 -0.01
N GLN A 151 -1.66 -23.08 0.06
CA GLN A 151 -1.69 -24.23 -0.85
C GLN A 151 -3.03 -24.99 -0.76
N LYS A 152 -3.57 -25.20 0.44
CA LYS A 152 -4.89 -25.81 0.61
C LYS A 152 -5.98 -24.99 -0.09
N ILE A 153 -5.92 -23.65 -0.01
CA ILE A 153 -6.85 -22.77 -0.72
C ILE A 153 -6.67 -22.90 -2.24
N CYS A 154 -5.43 -22.91 -2.75
CA CYS A 154 -5.15 -23.12 -4.18
C CYS A 154 -5.74 -24.44 -4.70
N VAL A 155 -5.50 -25.54 -3.98
CA VAL A 155 -6.04 -26.86 -4.33
C VAL A 155 -7.58 -26.87 -4.31
N LYS A 156 -8.18 -26.27 -3.27
CA LYS A 156 -9.63 -26.17 -3.13
C LYS A 156 -10.29 -25.43 -4.30
N ARG A 157 -9.62 -24.41 -4.83
CA ARG A 157 -10.11 -23.61 -5.97
C ARG A 157 -9.61 -24.10 -7.33
N LYS A 158 -8.81 -25.18 -7.36
CA LYS A 158 -8.21 -25.76 -8.58
C LYS A 158 -7.33 -24.77 -9.35
N VAL A 159 -6.57 -23.98 -8.62
CA VAL A 159 -5.73 -22.91 -9.18
C VAL A 159 -4.25 -23.24 -8.97
N SER A 160 -3.42 -23.01 -10.00
CA SER A 160 -1.97 -23.24 -9.96
C SER A 160 -1.18 -22.10 -9.30
N ASN A 161 -1.59 -20.84 -9.48
CA ASN A 161 -0.89 -19.67 -8.96
C ASN A 161 -1.74 -18.85 -7.99
N VAL A 162 -1.11 -18.12 -7.08
CA VAL A 162 -1.85 -17.31 -6.10
C VAL A 162 -2.50 -16.08 -6.75
N GLU A 163 -1.90 -15.55 -7.82
CA GLU A 163 -2.45 -14.46 -8.63
C GLU A 163 -3.80 -14.84 -9.25
N ASP A 164 -3.96 -16.10 -9.64
CA ASP A 164 -5.16 -16.62 -10.26
C ASP A 164 -6.32 -16.74 -9.24
N LEU A 165 -6.03 -16.85 -7.93
CA LEU A 165 -7.04 -16.74 -6.86
C LEU A 165 -7.71 -15.35 -6.81
N LEU A 166 -7.08 -14.33 -7.39
CA LEU A 166 -7.63 -12.98 -7.48
C LEU A 166 -8.51 -12.80 -8.73
N SER A 167 -8.30 -13.60 -9.78
CA SER A 167 -9.02 -13.51 -11.04
C SER A 167 -10.49 -13.90 -10.88
N GLU A 168 -10.84 -14.81 -9.96
CA GLU A 168 -12.21 -15.26 -9.72
C GLU A 168 -13.20 -14.12 -9.35
N LYS A 169 -12.70 -12.98 -8.85
CA LYS A 169 -13.55 -11.84 -8.44
C LYS A 169 -13.43 -10.61 -9.33
N THR A 170 -12.55 -10.60 -10.32
CA THR A 170 -12.36 -9.43 -11.17
C THR A 170 -13.31 -9.49 -12.36
N THR A 171 -14.61 -9.29 -12.12
CA THR A 171 -15.63 -9.11 -13.19
C THR A 171 -15.43 -7.82 -14.00
N VAL A 172 -14.43 -7.01 -13.62
CA VAL A 172 -14.11 -5.75 -14.29
C VAL A 172 -13.27 -6.06 -15.52
N LYS A 173 -13.93 -6.08 -16.69
CA LYS A 173 -13.23 -6.11 -17.98
C LYS A 173 -12.13 -5.05 -17.99
N PRO A 174 -10.92 -5.37 -18.48
CA PRO A 174 -9.81 -4.42 -18.51
C PRO A 174 -10.24 -3.17 -19.27
N LYS A 175 -10.22 -2.03 -18.58
CA LYS A 175 -10.75 -0.77 -19.11
C LYS A 175 -9.74 -0.16 -20.09
N PRO A 176 -10.21 0.33 -21.25
CA PRO A 176 -9.34 1.03 -22.18
C PRO A 176 -8.79 2.32 -21.56
N ARG A 177 -7.64 2.75 -22.07
CA ARG A 177 -6.99 3.99 -21.63
C ARG A 177 -7.42 5.14 -22.53
N PHE A 178 -8.23 6.04 -22.00
CA PHE A 178 -8.65 7.25 -22.69
C PHE A 178 -7.61 8.36 -22.58
N VAL A 179 -7.33 9.00 -23.70
CA VAL A 179 -6.38 10.10 -23.84
C VAL A 179 -7.08 11.24 -24.59
N ARG A 180 -7.17 12.43 -23.99
CA ARG A 180 -7.69 13.63 -24.65
C ARG A 180 -6.54 14.45 -25.22
N VAL A 181 -6.61 14.79 -26.50
CA VAL A 181 -5.61 15.65 -27.16
C VAL A 181 -5.81 17.10 -26.76
N ASN A 182 -4.71 17.80 -26.51
CA ASN A 182 -4.72 19.24 -26.28
C ASN A 182 -4.58 19.97 -27.62
N THR A 183 -5.71 20.31 -28.23
CA THR A 183 -5.78 21.01 -29.52
C THR A 183 -5.15 22.40 -29.50
N LEU A 184 -4.85 22.97 -28.32
CA LEU A 184 -4.10 24.23 -28.19
C LEU A 184 -2.60 24.06 -28.41
N LYS A 185 -2.07 22.83 -28.31
CA LYS A 185 -0.63 22.54 -28.39
C LYS A 185 -0.27 21.60 -29.54
N THR A 186 -1.19 20.76 -30.00
CA THR A 186 -0.92 19.75 -31.02
C THR A 186 -2.19 19.36 -31.75
N THR A 187 -2.07 18.59 -32.84
CA THR A 187 -3.21 18.06 -33.59
C THR A 187 -3.44 16.59 -33.27
N THR A 188 -4.68 16.13 -33.43
CA THR A 188 -5.04 14.72 -33.21
C THR A 188 -4.30 13.79 -34.19
N GLY A 189 -4.05 14.23 -35.43
CA GLY A 189 -3.27 13.47 -36.41
C GLY A 189 -1.83 13.21 -35.97
N SER A 190 -1.12 14.27 -35.55
CA SER A 190 0.28 14.14 -35.09
C SER A 190 0.40 13.24 -33.85
N VAL A 191 -0.57 13.28 -32.93
CA VAL A 191 -0.59 12.39 -31.76
C VAL A 191 -0.80 10.94 -32.18
N ILE A 192 -1.72 10.67 -33.12
CA ILE A 192 -1.97 9.33 -33.64
C ILE A 192 -0.73 8.78 -34.33
N GLU A 193 -0.03 9.57 -35.14
CA GLU A 193 1.21 9.13 -35.80
C GLU A 193 2.28 8.69 -34.81
N VAL A 194 2.41 9.38 -33.67
CA VAL A 194 3.36 9.01 -32.62
C VAL A 194 2.90 7.76 -31.87
N LEU A 195 1.63 7.70 -31.46
CA LEU A 195 1.12 6.61 -30.64
C LEU A 195 0.93 5.30 -31.43
N SER A 196 0.56 5.39 -32.72
CA SER A 196 0.33 4.22 -33.57
C SER A 196 1.61 3.41 -33.85
N LYS A 197 2.79 4.00 -33.62
CA LYS A 197 4.08 3.30 -33.68
C LYS A 197 4.27 2.32 -32.51
N MET A 198 3.57 2.52 -31.40
CA MET A 198 3.75 1.75 -30.17
C MET A 198 2.52 0.92 -29.80
N HIS A 199 1.33 1.43 -30.08
CA HIS A 199 0.07 0.84 -29.65
C HIS A 199 -0.99 0.94 -30.74
N LYS A 200 -1.99 0.06 -30.68
CA LYS A 200 -3.23 0.28 -31.43
C LYS A 200 -3.90 1.55 -30.90
N VAL A 201 -4.32 2.45 -31.77
CA VAL A 201 -4.99 3.70 -31.39
C VAL A 201 -6.31 3.78 -32.13
N ASP A 202 -7.41 3.78 -31.39
CA ASP A 202 -8.74 4.02 -31.93
C ASP A 202 -9.18 5.45 -31.56
N LYS A 203 -10.00 6.09 -32.40
CA LYS A 203 -10.64 7.37 -32.06
C LYS A 203 -11.96 7.10 -31.34
N ASP A 204 -12.34 7.95 -30.39
CA ASP A 204 -13.68 7.87 -29.79
C ASP A 204 -14.72 8.49 -30.71
N ASP A 205 -15.86 7.82 -30.86
CA ASP A 205 -16.93 8.26 -31.76
C ASP A 205 -17.77 9.42 -31.18
N MET A 206 -17.77 9.63 -29.86
CA MET A 206 -18.66 10.59 -29.20
C MET A 206 -17.95 11.83 -28.69
N VAL A 207 -16.70 11.70 -28.26
CA VAL A 207 -15.92 12.80 -27.69
C VAL A 207 -14.85 13.22 -28.70
N PRO A 208 -14.93 14.46 -29.24
CA PRO A 208 -13.91 14.99 -30.13
C PRO A 208 -12.52 14.94 -29.49
N ASP A 209 -11.50 14.68 -30.31
CA ASP A 209 -10.10 14.68 -29.90
C ASP A 209 -9.76 13.71 -28.76
N MET A 210 -10.59 12.68 -28.57
CA MET A 210 -10.35 11.58 -27.64
C MET A 210 -9.85 10.35 -28.39
N LEU A 211 -8.77 9.78 -27.86
CA LEU A 211 -8.13 8.56 -28.32
C LEU A 211 -8.33 7.45 -27.28
N VAL A 212 -8.48 6.24 -27.79
CA VAL A 212 -8.69 5.02 -27.02
C VAL A 212 -7.49 4.11 -27.26
N LEU A 213 -6.76 3.83 -26.18
CA LEU A 213 -5.60 2.94 -26.18
C LEU A 213 -5.94 1.61 -25.48
N PRO A 214 -5.23 0.51 -25.80
CA PRO A 214 -5.38 -0.77 -25.15
C PRO A 214 -5.29 -0.65 -23.62
N PRO A 215 -6.03 -1.49 -22.87
CA PRO A 215 -5.90 -1.54 -21.43
C PRO A 215 -4.46 -1.78 -20.99
N GLY A 216 -4.06 -1.15 -19.87
CA GLY A 216 -2.71 -1.31 -19.33
C GLY A 216 -1.63 -0.44 -19.98
N THR A 217 -1.96 0.32 -21.03
CA THR A 217 -1.01 1.28 -21.64
C THR A 217 -0.60 2.35 -20.62
N ASP A 218 0.69 2.40 -20.28
CA ASP A 218 1.27 3.41 -19.39
C ASP A 218 1.73 4.62 -20.19
N MET A 219 1.10 5.76 -19.92
CA MET A 219 1.39 7.04 -20.56
C MET A 219 1.92 8.08 -19.57
N HIS A 220 2.00 7.76 -18.27
CA HIS A 220 2.25 8.76 -17.22
C HIS A 220 3.61 9.47 -17.37
N LYS A 221 4.60 8.78 -17.95
CA LYS A 221 5.95 9.32 -18.22
C LYS A 221 6.18 9.67 -19.69
N HIS A 222 5.17 9.48 -20.54
CA HIS A 222 5.32 9.69 -21.98
C HIS A 222 5.47 11.19 -22.27
N PRO A 223 6.37 11.62 -23.18
CA PRO A 223 6.59 13.04 -23.50
C PRO A 223 5.31 13.80 -23.84
N LEU A 224 4.38 13.18 -24.56
CA LEU A 224 3.07 13.79 -24.86
C LEU A 224 2.28 14.19 -23.60
N VAL A 225 2.36 13.43 -22.52
CA VAL A 225 1.68 13.75 -21.26
C VAL A 225 2.47 14.79 -20.48
N THR A 226 3.78 14.64 -20.36
CA THR A 226 4.63 15.57 -19.58
C THR A 226 4.70 16.96 -20.22
N ASP A 227 4.67 17.04 -21.56
CA ASP A 227 4.64 18.32 -22.30
C ASP A 227 3.24 18.97 -22.28
N GLY A 228 2.23 18.27 -21.74
CA GLY A 228 0.83 18.70 -21.73
C GLY A 228 0.18 18.73 -23.13
N LYS A 229 0.70 17.95 -24.07
CA LYS A 229 0.12 17.76 -25.42
C LYS A 229 -1.10 16.83 -25.38
N VAL A 230 -1.17 15.93 -24.40
CA VAL A 230 -2.33 15.07 -24.15
C VAL A 230 -2.61 14.93 -22.65
N PHE A 231 -3.85 14.58 -22.31
CA PHE A 231 -4.31 14.38 -20.93
C PHE A 231 -4.89 12.97 -20.75
N LEU A 232 -4.55 12.30 -19.65
CA LEU A 232 -5.17 11.03 -19.26
C LEU A 232 -6.49 11.31 -18.55
N GLN A 233 -7.60 11.29 -19.32
CA GLN A 233 -8.92 11.69 -18.83
C GLN A 233 -9.98 10.68 -19.28
N GLY A 234 -10.83 10.24 -18.36
CA GLY A 234 -11.91 9.29 -18.68
C GLY A 234 -12.97 9.91 -19.59
N LYS A 235 -13.56 9.10 -20.48
CA LYS A 235 -14.60 9.53 -21.43
C LYS A 235 -15.73 10.33 -20.78
N ALA A 236 -16.30 9.82 -19.68
CA ALA A 236 -17.40 10.48 -18.97
C ALA A 236 -17.04 11.91 -18.51
N SER A 237 -15.80 12.14 -18.07
CA SER A 237 -15.35 13.47 -17.65
C SER A 237 -15.22 14.45 -18.82
N CYS A 238 -14.92 13.96 -20.03
CA CYS A 238 -14.82 14.80 -21.22
C CYS A 238 -16.18 15.07 -21.87
N MET A 239 -17.12 14.12 -21.77
CA MET A 239 -18.47 14.29 -22.29
C MET A 239 -19.18 15.51 -21.70
N VAL A 240 -18.92 15.85 -20.43
CA VAL A 240 -19.49 17.05 -19.80
C VAL A 240 -19.07 18.32 -20.53
N ALA A 241 -17.79 18.45 -20.89
CA ALA A 241 -17.30 19.62 -21.61
C ALA A 241 -17.85 19.68 -23.05
N ALA A 242 -17.93 18.53 -23.73
CA ALA A 242 -18.51 18.43 -25.06
C ALA A 242 -20.00 18.82 -25.06
N ALA A 243 -20.77 18.29 -24.10
CA ALA A 243 -22.18 18.60 -23.93
C ALA A 243 -22.42 20.08 -23.58
N LEU A 244 -21.54 20.69 -22.77
CA LEU A 244 -21.65 22.11 -22.41
C LEU A 244 -21.38 23.04 -23.61
N SER A 245 -20.58 22.59 -24.59
CA SER A 245 -20.23 23.35 -25.79
C SER A 245 -19.87 24.83 -25.50
N PRO A 246 -18.91 25.09 -24.58
CA PRO A 246 -18.61 26.44 -24.14
C PRO A 246 -18.04 27.28 -25.29
N LYS A 247 -18.49 28.53 -25.41
CA LYS A 247 -17.98 29.47 -26.41
C LYS A 247 -16.82 30.32 -25.85
N PRO A 248 -15.87 30.77 -26.69
CA PRO A 248 -14.84 31.71 -26.27
C PRO A 248 -15.44 32.92 -25.54
N GLY A 249 -14.87 33.29 -24.39
CA GLY A 249 -15.34 34.42 -23.57
C GLY A 249 -16.33 34.07 -22.46
N TRP A 250 -16.82 32.82 -22.38
CA TRP A 250 -17.64 32.39 -21.25
C TRP A 250 -16.83 32.41 -19.95
N LYS A 251 -17.31 33.16 -18.95
CA LYS A 251 -16.73 33.18 -17.60
C LYS A 251 -17.32 32.02 -16.78
N GLY A 252 -16.65 30.88 -16.79
CA GLY A 252 -16.89 29.84 -15.79
C GLY A 252 -16.38 30.31 -14.43
N THR A 253 -17.11 30.03 -13.35
CA THR A 253 -16.50 29.99 -12.02
C THR A 253 -15.36 28.99 -12.09
N LYS A 254 -14.15 29.37 -11.63
CA LYS A 254 -12.97 28.49 -11.60
C LYS A 254 -13.27 27.31 -10.67
N GLN A 255 -13.98 26.30 -11.14
CA GLN A 255 -13.97 24.99 -10.53
C GLN A 255 -12.64 24.37 -10.96
N SER A 256 -11.69 24.36 -10.03
CA SER A 256 -10.43 23.64 -10.16
C SER A 256 -10.70 22.18 -10.55
N ILE A 257 -10.76 21.90 -11.85
CA ILE A 257 -10.52 20.57 -12.41
C ILE A 257 -9.01 20.35 -12.36
N LEU A 258 -8.46 20.35 -11.15
CA LEU A 258 -7.16 19.79 -10.85
C LEU A 258 -7.40 18.29 -10.71
N LEU A 259 -7.41 17.61 -11.85
CA LEU A 259 -7.15 16.18 -11.92
C LEU A 259 -5.78 15.97 -11.28
N HIS A 260 -5.79 15.56 -10.02
CA HIS A 260 -4.60 15.21 -9.27
C HIS A 260 -3.93 14.02 -9.97
N SER A 261 -2.92 14.32 -10.79
CA SER A 261 -1.98 13.33 -11.34
C SER A 261 -1.28 12.58 -10.23
#